data_AF-A0A7L4GIP4-F1
#
_entry.id   AF-A0A7L4GIP4-F1
#
_cell.length_a   1.000
_cell.length_b   1.000
_cell.length_c   1.000
_cell.angle_alpha   90.00
_cell.angle_beta   90.00
_cell.angle_gamma   90.00
#
_symmetry.space_group_name_H-M   'P 1'
#
loop_
_entity.id
_entity.type
_entity.pdbx_description
1 polymer ?
#
loop_
_entity_poly.entity_id
_entity_poly.type
_entity_poly.pdbx_seq_one_letter_code
_entity_poly.pdbx_strand_id
1 'polypeptide(L)'
;RNIVLASHLKPLEKKDKMGNRRNVLWNPCAAHAKAPQASSMEIPQELLQLPGTSDEFYRDWRKCLKSGKEKYQFLLELGGTALGRIFQADLGFGLLGEFLMVLAENICHGDRDAILQILQSLSGTKRFGLNVDLLSQAEKESSRDLFRKLRSVSRDYWTTGHPSSPAGCGAEREAPLMDTSLQKEAQEESILMELMERYQVN
;
A
#
# COMPACT_ATOMS: atom_id res chain seq x y z
N ARG A 1 -40.70 15.97 -13.85
CA ARG A 1 -41.57 14.97 -14.53
C ARG A 1 -41.40 14.99 -16.06
N ASN A 2 -40.20 15.29 -16.60
CA ASN A 2 -40.01 15.55 -18.04
C ASN A 2 -39.40 14.38 -18.84
N ILE A 3 -39.11 13.25 -18.19
CA ILE A 3 -38.58 12.05 -18.87
C ILE A 3 -39.65 11.43 -19.79
N VAL A 4 -40.94 11.62 -19.46
CA VAL A 4 -42.08 11.09 -20.21
C VAL A 4 -42.24 11.76 -21.58
N LEU A 5 -41.71 12.97 -21.76
CA LEU A 5 -41.82 13.73 -23.01
C LEU A 5 -40.95 13.17 -24.15
N ALA A 6 -39.92 12.35 -23.87
CA ALA A 6 -39.06 11.83 -24.94
C ALA A 6 -39.57 10.51 -25.57
N SER A 7 -40.69 9.96 -25.07
CA SER A 7 -41.21 8.66 -25.53
C SER A 7 -41.78 8.68 -26.95
N HIS A 8 -42.07 9.86 -27.50
CA HIS A 8 -42.54 10.04 -28.87
C HIS A 8 -41.41 10.16 -29.91
N LEU A 9 -40.15 10.01 -29.52
CA LEU A 9 -39.04 10.04 -30.47
C LEU A 9 -39.08 8.80 -31.36
N LYS A 10 -39.31 9.00 -32.66
CA LYS A 10 -39.26 7.93 -33.65
C LYS A 10 -37.81 7.43 -33.78
N PRO A 11 -37.58 6.11 -33.83
CA PRO A 11 -36.27 5.56 -34.13
C PRO A 11 -35.74 6.11 -35.46
N LEU A 12 -34.46 6.47 -35.50
CA LEU A 12 -33.80 6.96 -36.70
C LEU A 12 -33.91 5.94 -37.84
N GLU A 13 -34.36 6.39 -39.01
CA GLU A 13 -34.48 5.53 -40.17
C GLU A 13 -33.10 5.30 -40.80
N LYS A 14 -32.92 4.20 -41.55
CA LYS A 14 -31.61 3.83 -42.15
C LYS A 14 -30.99 4.94 -43.01
N LYS A 15 -31.82 5.81 -43.58
CA LYS A 15 -31.44 6.95 -44.43
C LYS A 15 -31.00 8.20 -43.64
N ASP A 16 -31.31 8.28 -42.35
CA ASP A 16 -30.95 9.40 -41.46
C ASP A 16 -29.55 9.23 -40.85
N LYS A 17 -28.87 8.11 -41.15
CA LYS A 17 -27.50 7.85 -40.69
C LYS A 17 -26.54 8.74 -41.48
N MET A 18 -26.04 9.80 -40.84
CA MET A 18 -25.07 10.72 -41.42
C MET A 18 -23.75 10.00 -41.75
N GLY A 19 -23.57 9.67 -43.03
CA GLY A 19 -22.29 9.30 -43.65
C GLY A 19 -21.72 7.93 -43.26
N ASN A 20 -20.83 7.43 -44.11
CA ASN A 20 -20.04 6.20 -43.92
C ASN A 20 -19.13 6.31 -42.68
N ARG A 21 -19.73 6.25 -41.49
CA ARG A 21 -18.98 6.09 -40.24
C ARG A 21 -18.51 4.65 -40.22
N ARG A 22 -17.25 4.46 -40.63
CA ARG A 22 -16.46 3.26 -40.37
C ARG A 22 -16.80 2.79 -38.96
N ASN A 23 -17.11 1.51 -38.79
CA ASN A 23 -17.40 0.90 -37.50
C ASN A 23 -16.34 1.35 -36.50
N VAL A 24 -16.65 2.38 -35.71
CA VAL A 24 -15.79 2.78 -34.60
C VAL A 24 -16.01 1.67 -33.60
N LEU A 25 -15.05 0.73 -33.55
CA LEU A 25 -15.01 -0.24 -32.48
C LEU A 25 -14.99 0.58 -31.19
N TRP A 26 -16.06 0.48 -30.41
CA TRP A 26 -16.19 1.07 -29.08
C TRP A 26 -15.12 0.58 -28.10
N ASN A 27 -14.24 -0.32 -28.55
CA ASN A 27 -13.08 -0.81 -27.84
C ASN A 27 -11.82 -0.57 -28.70
N PRO A 28 -11.01 0.46 -28.39
CA PRO A 28 -9.71 0.68 -29.03
C PRO A 28 -8.78 -0.54 -28.89
N CYS A 29 -8.95 -1.32 -27.82
CA CYS A 29 -8.15 -2.51 -27.53
C CYS A 29 -8.66 -3.78 -28.25
N ALA A 30 -9.80 -3.74 -28.95
CA ALA A 30 -10.30 -4.88 -29.74
C ALA A 30 -9.77 -4.90 -31.18
N ALA A 31 -9.16 -3.81 -31.64
CA ALA A 31 -8.60 -3.73 -32.97
C ALA A 31 -7.20 -4.39 -33.00
N HIS A 32 -7.19 -5.68 -33.34
CA HIS A 32 -6.01 -6.48 -33.70
C HIS A 32 -5.06 -6.88 -32.56
N ALA A 33 -5.49 -7.86 -31.76
CA ALA A 33 -4.55 -8.83 -31.22
C ALA A 33 -4.75 -10.16 -31.97
N LYS A 34 -3.89 -10.45 -32.95
CA LYS A 34 -3.64 -11.85 -33.29
C LYS A 34 -3.06 -12.48 -32.04
N ALA A 35 -3.85 -13.29 -31.34
CA ALA A 35 -3.40 -13.99 -30.16
C ALA A 35 -2.17 -14.84 -30.52
N PRO A 36 -1.00 -14.64 -29.89
CA PRO A 36 -0.04 -15.71 -29.76
C PRO A 36 -0.68 -16.78 -28.88
N GLN A 37 -0.55 -18.02 -29.32
CA GLN A 37 -0.96 -19.22 -28.60
C GLN A 37 -0.57 -19.15 -27.13
N ALA A 38 -1.44 -19.68 -26.27
CA ALA A 38 -1.21 -19.85 -24.84
C ALA A 38 0.16 -20.50 -24.59
N SER A 39 1.17 -19.66 -24.39
CA SER A 39 2.45 -20.07 -23.85
C SER A 39 2.24 -20.29 -22.37
N SER A 40 2.73 -21.44 -21.91
CA SER A 40 2.95 -21.82 -20.51
C SER A 40 3.09 -20.60 -19.59
N MET A 41 2.39 -20.62 -18.46
CA MET A 41 2.57 -19.68 -17.35
C MET A 41 4.00 -19.80 -16.81
N GLU A 42 4.97 -19.25 -17.53
CA GLU A 42 6.20 -18.77 -16.94
C GLU A 42 5.86 -17.45 -16.25
N ILE A 43 6.27 -17.35 -14.99
CA ILE A 43 6.16 -16.13 -14.17
C ILE A 43 6.70 -14.96 -15.02
N PRO A 44 5.88 -13.94 -15.35
CA PRO A 44 6.33 -12.86 -16.21
C PRO A 44 7.57 -12.20 -15.62
N GLN A 45 8.63 -12.06 -16.41
CA GLN A 45 9.82 -11.28 -16.08
C GLN A 45 9.50 -9.81 -15.70
N GLU A 46 8.25 -9.35 -15.87
CA GLU A 46 7.75 -8.07 -15.36
C GLU A 46 7.80 -7.96 -13.82
N LEU A 47 7.82 -9.05 -13.06
CA LEU A 47 7.98 -8.97 -11.59
C LEU A 47 9.37 -8.49 -11.14
N LEU A 48 10.34 -8.41 -12.05
CA LEU A 48 11.67 -7.89 -11.73
C LEU A 48 11.69 -6.36 -11.64
N GLN A 49 10.65 -5.67 -12.13
CA GLN A 49 10.55 -4.21 -12.06
C GLN A 49 9.44 -3.81 -11.09
N LEU A 50 9.77 -2.92 -10.16
CA LEU A 50 8.78 -2.33 -9.25
C LEU A 50 7.76 -1.52 -10.05
N PRO A 51 6.45 -1.61 -9.72
CA PRO A 51 5.41 -0.90 -10.46
C PRO A 51 5.63 0.60 -10.42
N GLY A 52 5.47 1.27 -11.56
CA GLY A 52 5.52 2.73 -11.66
C GLY A 52 4.13 3.38 -11.59
N THR A 53 3.08 2.59 -11.83
CA THR A 53 1.69 3.05 -11.94
C THR A 53 0.74 2.22 -11.06
N SER A 54 -0.45 2.76 -10.78
CA SER A 54 -1.45 2.05 -9.97
C SER A 54 -1.94 0.78 -10.65
N ASP A 55 -2.08 0.78 -11.97
CA ASP A 55 -2.58 -0.38 -12.72
C ASP A 55 -1.58 -1.55 -12.71
N GLU A 56 -0.29 -1.26 -12.86
CA GLU A 56 0.79 -2.26 -12.71
C GLU A 56 0.78 -2.83 -11.29
N PHE A 57 0.68 -1.97 -10.28
CA PHE A 57 0.56 -2.42 -8.89
C PHE A 57 -0.63 -3.37 -8.71
N TYR A 58 -1.83 -3.00 -9.18
CA TYR A 58 -3.01 -3.85 -9.04
C TYR A 58 -2.86 -5.19 -9.75
N ARG A 59 -2.28 -5.19 -10.95
CA ARG A 59 -1.99 -6.42 -11.68
C ARG A 59 -1.11 -7.33 -10.84
N ASP A 60 -0.01 -6.82 -10.31
CA ASP A 60 0.96 -7.64 -9.59
C ASP A 60 0.39 -8.09 -8.23
N TRP A 61 -0.28 -7.19 -7.51
CA TRP A 61 -0.95 -7.45 -6.23
C TRP A 61 -2.03 -8.55 -6.30
N ARG A 62 -2.80 -8.58 -7.40
CA ARG A 62 -3.92 -9.52 -7.56
C ARG A 62 -3.52 -10.79 -8.29
N LYS A 63 -2.69 -10.70 -9.33
CA LYS A 63 -2.38 -11.82 -10.22
C LYS A 63 -1.11 -12.55 -9.87
N CYS A 64 -0.09 -11.86 -9.36
CA CYS A 64 1.23 -12.41 -9.19
C CYS A 64 1.52 -12.81 -7.74
N LEU A 65 1.17 -11.96 -6.78
CA LEU A 65 1.43 -12.21 -5.36
C LEU A 65 0.34 -13.11 -4.75
N LYS A 66 0.72 -14.31 -4.32
CA LYS A 66 -0.22 -15.34 -3.81
C LYS A 66 -0.18 -15.48 -2.31
N SER A 67 1.00 -15.32 -1.71
CA SER A 67 1.20 -15.41 -0.27
C SER A 67 1.16 -14.05 0.41
N GLY A 68 0.69 -14.00 1.66
CA GLY A 68 0.78 -12.80 2.51
C GLY A 68 2.24 -12.35 2.70
N LYS A 69 3.18 -13.30 2.79
CA LYS A 69 4.62 -13.01 2.92
C LYS A 69 5.21 -12.36 1.66
N GLU A 70 4.78 -12.79 0.48
CA GLU A 70 5.19 -12.17 -0.79
C GLU A 70 4.65 -10.75 -0.91
N LYS A 71 3.38 -10.56 -0.53
CA LYS A 71 2.76 -9.23 -0.48
C LYS A 71 3.45 -8.30 0.50
N TYR A 72 3.82 -8.82 1.68
CA TYR A 72 4.55 -8.09 2.69
C TYR A 72 5.92 -7.64 2.16
N GLN A 73 6.70 -8.57 1.62
CA GLN A 73 8.01 -8.27 1.05
C GLN A 73 7.92 -7.25 -0.09
N PHE A 74 6.92 -7.40 -0.96
CA PHE A 74 6.66 -6.46 -2.05
C PHE A 74 6.36 -5.04 -1.56
N LEU A 75 5.57 -4.89 -0.49
CA LEU A 75 5.29 -3.57 0.11
C LEU A 75 6.57 -2.93 0.68
N LEU A 76 7.43 -3.72 1.31
CA LEU A 76 8.71 -3.23 1.83
C LEU A 76 9.67 -2.83 0.72
N GLU A 77 9.79 -3.64 -0.34
CA GLU A 77 10.66 -3.37 -1.49
C GLU A 77 10.22 -2.13 -2.27
N LEU A 78 8.91 -1.93 -2.43
CA LEU A 78 8.36 -0.74 -3.06
C LEU A 78 8.53 0.50 -2.17
N GLY A 79 8.34 0.32 -0.86
CA GLY A 79 8.53 1.36 0.16
C GLY A 79 7.49 2.48 0.12
N GLY A 80 7.54 3.35 1.13
CA GLY A 80 6.54 4.41 1.31
C GLY A 80 6.53 5.44 0.17
N THR A 81 7.71 5.90 -0.27
CA THR A 81 7.83 6.96 -1.29
C THR A 81 7.19 6.56 -2.63
N ALA A 82 7.43 5.34 -3.10
CA ALA A 82 6.85 4.88 -4.35
C ALA A 82 5.34 4.62 -4.20
N LEU A 83 4.91 4.00 -3.09
CA LEU A 83 3.49 3.82 -2.78
C LEU A 83 2.72 5.15 -2.75
N GLY A 84 3.27 6.17 -2.10
CA GLY A 84 2.68 7.51 -2.04
C GLY A 84 2.59 8.17 -3.41
N ARG A 85 3.56 7.95 -4.31
CA ARG A 85 3.51 8.42 -5.70
C ARG A 85 2.45 7.67 -6.52
N ILE A 86 2.43 6.35 -6.43
CA ILE A 86 1.51 5.48 -7.18
C ILE A 86 0.05 5.78 -6.79
N PHE A 87 -0.22 5.95 -5.50
CA PHE A 87 -1.55 6.16 -4.96
C PHE A 87 -1.85 7.60 -4.57
N GLN A 88 -1.10 8.57 -5.10
CA GLN A 88 -1.25 9.99 -4.76
C GLN A 88 -2.70 10.49 -4.93
N ALA A 89 -3.38 10.00 -5.97
CA ALA A 89 -4.76 10.38 -6.27
C ALA A 89 -5.77 9.65 -5.38
N ASP A 90 -5.65 8.33 -5.25
CA ASP A 90 -6.53 7.49 -4.44
C ASP A 90 -5.90 6.11 -4.20
N LEU A 91 -6.15 5.55 -3.01
CA LEU A 91 -6.02 4.12 -2.74
C LEU A 91 -7.35 3.50 -3.12
N GLY A 92 -7.36 2.61 -4.11
CA GLY A 92 -8.61 2.00 -4.55
C GLY A 92 -9.23 1.17 -3.42
N PHE A 93 -10.55 1.02 -3.53
CA PHE A 93 -11.38 0.47 -2.47
C PHE A 93 -10.86 -0.88 -1.94
N GLY A 94 -10.78 -0.99 -0.60
CA GLY A 94 -10.36 -2.20 0.12
C GLY A 94 -8.85 -2.45 0.16
N LEU A 95 -8.05 -1.72 -0.63
CA LEU A 95 -6.61 -1.97 -0.68
C LEU A 95 -5.91 -1.57 0.63
N LEU A 96 -6.37 -0.49 1.28
CA LEU A 96 -5.84 -0.05 2.57
C LEU A 96 -6.00 -1.13 3.65
N GLY A 97 -7.19 -1.73 3.74
CA GLY A 97 -7.46 -2.80 4.70
C GLY A 97 -6.58 -4.03 4.46
N GLU A 98 -6.43 -4.43 3.20
CA GLU A 98 -5.52 -5.51 2.82
C GLU A 98 -4.06 -5.23 3.21
N PHE A 99 -3.57 -4.00 3.00
CA PHE A 99 -2.22 -3.62 3.43
C PHE A 99 -2.07 -3.75 4.94
N LEU A 100 -3.03 -3.23 5.70
CA LEU A 100 -3.00 -3.30 7.17
C LEU A 100 -2.98 -4.73 7.68
N MET A 101 -3.78 -5.63 7.09
CA MET A 101 -3.78 -7.05 7.45
C MET A 101 -2.44 -7.72 7.11
N VAL A 102 -1.93 -7.54 5.88
CA VAL A 102 -0.66 -8.13 5.44
C VAL A 102 0.50 -7.69 6.33
N LEU A 103 0.56 -6.40 6.67
CA LEU A 103 1.56 -5.83 7.57
C LEU A 103 1.42 -6.40 8.98
N ALA A 104 0.20 -6.47 9.53
CA ALA A 104 -0.05 -7.00 10.87
C ALA A 104 0.38 -8.48 11.01
N GLU A 105 0.13 -9.28 9.99
CA GLU A 105 0.40 -10.72 9.98
C GLU A 105 1.90 -11.04 9.83
N ASN A 106 2.66 -10.23 9.10
CA ASN A 106 4.02 -10.58 8.66
C ASN A 106 5.13 -9.66 9.20
N ILE A 107 4.80 -8.71 10.08
CA ILE A 107 5.75 -7.76 10.65
C ILE A 107 6.98 -8.43 11.28
N CYS A 108 8.17 -7.93 10.94
CA CYS A 108 9.45 -8.28 11.56
C CYS A 108 10.04 -7.08 12.29
N HIS A 109 10.82 -7.32 13.36
CA HIS A 109 11.42 -6.25 14.19
C HIS A 109 12.32 -5.28 13.39
N GLY A 110 12.99 -5.76 12.34
CA GLY A 110 13.89 -4.95 11.51
C GLY A 110 13.18 -3.98 10.55
N ASP A 111 11.88 -4.17 10.31
CA ASP A 111 11.16 -3.43 9.26
C ASP A 111 10.36 -2.24 9.80
N ARG A 112 10.46 -1.95 11.10
CA ARG A 112 9.64 -0.92 11.78
C ARG A 112 9.66 0.42 11.06
N ASP A 113 10.84 0.96 10.75
CA ASP A 113 11.01 2.23 10.06
C ASP A 113 10.35 2.21 8.66
N ALA A 114 10.57 1.15 7.88
CA ALA A 114 9.96 0.99 6.57
C ALA A 114 8.43 0.94 6.65
N ILE A 115 7.87 0.23 7.64
CA ILE A 115 6.42 0.16 7.86
C ILE A 115 5.86 1.54 8.25
N LEU A 116 6.54 2.28 9.13
CA LEU A 116 6.12 3.64 9.50
C LEU A 116 6.12 4.58 8.28
N GLN A 117 7.14 4.50 7.44
CA GLN A 117 7.21 5.29 6.20
C GLN A 117 6.08 4.92 5.22
N ILE A 118 5.76 3.64 5.09
CA ILE A 118 4.62 3.16 4.29
C ILE A 118 3.31 3.74 4.84
N LEU A 119 3.03 3.55 6.13
CA LEU A 119 1.80 4.02 6.77
C LEU A 119 1.66 5.55 6.66
N GLN A 120 2.76 6.29 6.82
CA GLN A 120 2.80 7.74 6.65
C GLN A 120 2.48 8.15 5.21
N SER A 121 3.09 7.49 4.23
CA SER A 121 2.85 7.77 2.82
C SER A 121 1.40 7.48 2.40
N LEU A 122 0.81 6.38 2.90
CA LEU A 122 -0.59 6.05 2.67
C LEU A 122 -1.54 7.07 3.31
N SER A 123 -1.20 7.56 4.51
CA SER A 123 -1.99 8.58 5.20
C SER A 123 -2.01 9.94 4.49
N GLY A 124 -1.04 10.19 3.62
CA GLY A 124 -0.95 11.41 2.81
C GLY A 124 -1.77 11.39 1.52
N THR A 125 -2.47 10.29 1.21
CA THR A 125 -3.28 10.18 -0.01
C THR A 125 -4.58 10.99 0.11
N LYS A 126 -5.09 11.55 -1.01
CA LYS A 126 -6.21 12.51 -0.99
C LYS A 126 -7.51 11.98 -0.39
N ARG A 127 -7.73 10.66 -0.45
CA ARG A 127 -8.95 9.97 0.01
C ARG A 127 -8.67 9.04 1.18
N PHE A 128 -7.59 9.27 1.92
CA PHE A 128 -7.23 8.45 3.06
C PHE A 128 -8.36 8.33 4.09
N GLY A 129 -8.96 9.45 4.52
CA GLY A 129 -10.05 9.43 5.50
C GLY A 129 -11.23 8.56 5.09
N LEU A 130 -11.65 8.65 3.82
CA LEU A 130 -12.70 7.77 3.27
C LEU A 130 -12.28 6.30 3.31
N ASN A 131 -11.03 5.98 2.96
CA ASN A 131 -10.53 4.61 3.03
C ASN A 131 -10.53 4.07 4.46
N VAL A 132 -10.22 4.90 5.46
CA VAL A 132 -10.29 4.52 6.89
C VAL A 132 -11.73 4.28 7.33
N ASP A 133 -12.67 5.15 6.94
CA ASP A 133 -14.09 5.01 7.29
C ASP A 133 -14.70 3.73 6.72
N LEU A 134 -14.22 3.29 5.55
CA LEU A 134 -14.68 2.09 4.84
C LEU A 134 -14.02 0.79 5.33
N LEU A 135 -13.07 0.85 6.28
CA LEU A 135 -12.49 -0.35 6.87
C LEU A 135 -13.56 -1.16 7.61
N SER A 136 -13.58 -2.46 7.35
CA SER A 136 -14.37 -3.42 8.11
C SER A 136 -13.87 -3.55 9.55
N GLN A 137 -14.69 -4.14 10.42
CA GLN A 137 -14.32 -4.35 11.82
C GLN A 137 -13.07 -5.22 11.97
N ALA A 138 -12.95 -6.27 11.15
CA ALA A 138 -11.77 -7.14 11.15
C ALA A 138 -10.49 -6.38 10.75
N GLU A 139 -10.57 -5.52 9.72
CA GLU A 139 -9.42 -4.71 9.28
C GLU A 139 -9.03 -3.65 10.33
N LYS A 140 -10.01 -3.06 11.02
CA LYS A 140 -9.76 -2.15 12.15
C LYS A 140 -9.06 -2.86 13.31
N GLU A 141 -9.43 -4.11 13.59
CA GLU A 141 -8.77 -4.93 14.60
C GLU A 141 -7.33 -5.29 14.19
N SER A 142 -7.11 -5.67 12.93
CA SER A 142 -5.75 -5.88 12.40
C SER A 142 -4.92 -4.62 12.45
N SER A 143 -5.51 -3.44 12.19
CA SER A 143 -4.84 -2.15 12.36
C SER A 143 -4.42 -1.93 13.81
N ARG A 144 -5.34 -2.12 14.78
CA ARG A 144 -5.03 -2.04 16.22
C ARG A 144 -3.91 -3.00 16.62
N ASP A 145 -3.90 -4.21 16.07
CA ASP A 145 -2.85 -5.20 16.33
C ASP A 145 -1.50 -4.79 15.74
N LEU A 146 -1.47 -4.27 14.51
CA LEU A 146 -0.26 -3.74 13.88
C LEU A 146 0.38 -2.63 14.73
N PHE A 147 -0.40 -1.62 15.14
CA PHE A 147 0.12 -0.53 15.96
C PHE A 147 0.60 -1.01 17.34
N ARG A 148 -0.07 -2.02 17.93
CA ARG A 148 0.39 -2.66 19.17
C ARG A 148 1.76 -3.32 18.98
N LYS A 149 1.94 -4.07 17.89
CA LYS A 149 3.22 -4.72 17.55
C LYS A 149 4.32 -3.70 17.28
N LEU A 150 4.03 -2.63 16.53
CA LEU A 150 4.99 -1.54 16.29
C LEU A 150 5.46 -0.86 17.59
N ARG A 151 4.58 -0.77 18.60
CA ARG A 151 4.92 -0.25 19.93
C ARG A 151 5.66 -1.25 20.80
N SER A 152 5.45 -2.57 20.65
CA SER A 152 6.22 -3.54 21.45
C SER A 152 7.66 -3.69 20.95
N VAL A 153 7.87 -3.59 19.63
CA VAL A 153 9.21 -3.55 19.02
C VAL A 153 10.05 -2.42 19.61
N SER A 154 9.40 -1.33 20.08
CA SER A 154 10.06 -0.21 20.74
C SER A 154 10.55 -0.47 22.18
N ARG A 155 10.29 -1.65 22.73
CA ARG A 155 10.63 -1.96 24.13
C ARG A 155 11.70 -3.04 24.25
N ASP A 156 11.82 -3.89 23.22
CA ASP A 156 12.63 -5.11 23.28
C ASP A 156 14.13 -4.87 23.06
N TYR A 157 14.55 -3.68 22.60
CA TYR A 157 15.97 -3.34 22.45
C TYR A 157 16.73 -3.21 23.77
N TRP A 158 16.03 -3.05 24.91
CA TRP A 158 16.67 -2.95 26.22
C TRP A 158 16.94 -4.31 26.88
N THR A 159 16.30 -5.39 26.42
CA THR A 159 16.31 -6.68 27.14
C THR A 159 17.36 -7.70 26.68
N THR A 160 18.04 -7.49 25.55
CA THR A 160 19.00 -8.48 24.99
C THR A 160 20.47 -8.14 25.22
N GLY A 161 20.78 -7.08 25.98
CA GLY A 161 22.14 -6.57 26.14
C GLY A 161 22.53 -6.24 27.57
N HIS A 162 22.35 -7.16 28.52
CA HIS A 162 23.01 -7.03 29.82
C HIS A 162 23.68 -8.37 30.21
N PRO A 163 24.90 -8.65 29.72
CA PRO A 163 25.78 -9.52 30.48
C PRO A 163 26.11 -8.78 31.77
N SER A 164 25.75 -9.39 32.88
CA SER A 164 26.18 -8.97 34.20
C SER A 164 27.69 -9.15 34.34
N SER A 165 28.32 -8.29 35.15
CA SER A 165 29.61 -8.45 35.86
C SER A 165 30.86 -7.71 35.31
N PRO A 166 31.88 -7.45 36.16
CA PRO A 166 32.17 -6.08 36.63
C PRO A 166 33.63 -5.64 36.41
N ALA A 167 33.90 -4.36 36.67
CA ALA A 167 35.20 -3.77 37.01
C ALA A 167 36.34 -3.89 35.98
N GLY A 168 36.62 -2.78 35.29
CA GLY A 168 37.90 -2.53 34.61
C GLY A 168 38.03 -1.05 34.26
N CYS A 169 38.93 -0.34 34.96
CA CYS A 169 39.32 1.04 34.66
C CYS A 169 39.89 1.18 33.24
N GLY A 170 39.45 2.20 32.52
CA GLY A 170 40.09 2.68 31.29
C GLY A 170 39.27 3.79 30.64
N ALA A 171 39.70 5.03 30.82
CA ALA A 171 39.07 6.22 30.26
C ALA A 171 39.39 6.32 28.76
N GLU A 172 38.39 6.12 27.89
CA GLU A 172 38.45 6.52 26.49
C GLU A 172 37.13 7.20 26.11
N ARG A 173 37.24 8.34 25.43
CA ARG A 173 36.15 9.26 25.07
C ARG A 173 35.13 8.56 24.17
N GLU A 174 33.93 8.29 24.68
CA GLU A 174 32.75 8.02 23.85
C GLU A 174 31.88 9.28 23.73
N ALA A 175 31.85 9.85 22.51
CA ALA A 175 30.83 10.77 22.01
C ALA A 175 30.77 10.56 20.48
N PRO A 176 29.67 10.80 19.73
CA PRO A 176 28.28 11.15 20.05
C PRO A 176 27.27 10.16 19.40
N LEU A 177 27.54 8.86 19.45
CA LEU A 177 26.72 7.83 18.76
C LEU A 177 25.43 7.44 19.50
N MET A 178 25.40 7.60 20.83
CA MET A 178 24.22 7.27 21.65
C MET A 178 23.09 8.30 21.51
N ASP A 179 23.42 9.56 21.23
CA ASP A 179 22.46 10.67 21.20
C ASP A 179 21.55 10.62 19.95
N THR A 180 22.12 10.25 18.80
CA THR A 180 21.38 10.10 17.53
C THR A 180 20.43 8.91 17.52
N SER A 181 20.76 7.81 18.20
CA SER A 181 19.88 6.64 18.31
C SER A 181 18.62 6.97 19.13
N LEU A 182 18.81 7.61 20.29
CA LEU A 182 17.72 8.03 21.16
C LEU A 182 16.80 9.07 20.48
N GLN A 183 17.40 10.00 19.73
CA GLN A 183 16.64 10.99 18.97
C GLN A 183 15.82 10.35 17.84
N LYS A 184 16.38 9.35 17.14
CA LYS A 184 15.67 8.61 16.09
C LYS A 184 14.49 7.83 16.66
N GLU A 185 14.67 7.15 17.80
CA GLU A 185 13.59 6.41 18.46
C GLU A 185 12.46 7.33 18.91
N ALA A 186 12.79 8.48 19.51
CA ALA A 186 11.80 9.48 19.90
C ALA A 186 11.02 10.02 18.68
N GLN A 187 11.69 10.19 17.54
CA GLN A 187 11.04 10.58 16.29
C GLN A 187 10.10 9.49 15.77
N GLU A 188 10.53 8.22 15.77
CA GLU A 188 9.69 7.08 15.37
C GLU A 188 8.46 6.93 16.28
N GLU A 189 8.60 7.18 17.57
CA GLU A 189 7.49 7.15 18.53
C GLU A 189 6.52 8.32 18.32
N SER A 190 7.03 9.52 18.03
CA SER A 190 6.18 10.67 17.66
C SER A 190 5.39 10.39 16.38
N ILE A 191 6.03 9.83 15.36
CA ILE A 191 5.37 9.44 14.10
C ILE A 191 4.32 8.36 14.36
N LEU A 192 4.65 7.36 15.19
CA LEU A 192 3.72 6.30 15.56
C LEU A 192 2.45 6.85 16.20
N MET A 193 2.56 7.79 17.14
CA MET A 193 1.43 8.41 17.81
C MET A 193 0.55 9.21 16.85
N GLU A 194 1.16 9.98 15.94
CA GLU A 194 0.43 10.71 14.90
C GLU A 194 -0.32 9.75 13.96
N LEU A 195 0.31 8.64 13.58
CA LEU A 195 -0.33 7.63 12.74
C LEU A 195 -1.48 6.93 13.46
N MET A 196 -1.36 6.64 14.75
CA MET A 196 -2.47 6.07 15.53
C MET A 196 -3.71 6.97 15.51
N GLU A 197 -3.53 8.28 15.61
CA GLU A 197 -4.64 9.25 15.48
C GLU A 197 -5.26 9.20 14.07
N ARG A 198 -4.43 9.27 13.02
CA ARG A 198 -4.89 9.27 11.62
C ARG A 198 -5.64 8.00 11.25
N TYR A 199 -5.18 6.84 11.71
CA TYR A 199 -5.82 5.54 11.46
C TYR A 199 -6.99 5.27 12.43
N GLN A 200 -7.32 6.19 13.34
CA GLN A 200 -8.39 6.05 14.34
C GLN A 200 -8.17 4.83 15.26
N VAL A 201 -6.91 4.55 15.57
CA VAL A 201 -6.41 3.47 16.42
C VAL A 201 -6.06 4.04 17.78
N ASN A 202 -7.09 4.48 18.51
CA ASN A 202 -7.00 4.84 19.92
C ASN A 202 -7.78 3.83 20.79
#